data_AF-A0A6J0L544-F1
#
_entry.id   AF-A0A6J0L544-F1
#
_cell.length_a   1.000
_cell.length_b   1.000
_cell.length_c   1.000
_cell.angle_alpha   90.00
_cell.angle_beta   90.00
_cell.angle_gamma   90.00
#
_symmetry.space_group_name_H-M   'P 1'
#
loop_
_entity.id
_entity.type
_entity.pdbx_description
1 polymer ?
#
loop_
_entity_poly.entity_id
_entity_poly.type
_entity_poly.pdbx_seq_one_letter_code
_entity_poly.pdbx_strand_id
1 'polypeptide(L)'
;MEVEAAEKRDREKTEEETEDGGESKKQKVGEEEKSNGSDPVKLGPKEFVTSVAMFDYFTKFMHFWPTDLDVNKYEHTVLLDLIKKGHSEPDAKIGGGIKAFQVRTHPMWKSRCFFLVREDDSADDFSYRKCVDHILPLPESMKTPGHNGNGHGGGGRRGGRFRR
;
A
#
# COMPACT_ATOMS: atom_id res chain seq x y z
N MET A 1 16.33 58.03 14.25
CA MET A 1 16.93 57.12 15.23
C MET A 1 16.32 55.76 14.95
N GLU A 2 17.15 54.89 14.37
CA GLU A 2 16.87 53.47 14.15
C GLU A 2 16.61 52.77 15.48
N VAL A 3 15.81 51.70 15.46
CA VAL A 3 16.22 50.36 15.93
C VAL A 3 15.21 49.31 15.45
N GLU A 4 15.74 48.28 14.82
CA GLU A 4 15.14 46.97 14.54
C GLU A 4 14.74 46.24 15.83
N ALA A 5 13.82 45.26 15.71
CA ALA A 5 14.01 43.95 16.35
C ALA A 5 13.02 42.91 15.79
N ALA A 6 13.58 41.72 15.53
CA ALA A 6 13.00 40.57 14.87
C ALA A 6 12.21 39.62 15.79
N GLU A 7 11.47 38.72 15.11
CA GLU A 7 11.22 37.29 15.41
C GLU A 7 10.69 36.91 16.80
N LYS A 8 9.49 36.27 16.85
CA LYS A 8 9.24 35.01 17.61
C LYS A 8 8.15 34.16 16.95
N ARG A 9 8.50 32.88 16.76
CA ARG A 9 7.64 31.72 16.48
C ARG A 9 6.52 31.62 17.51
N ASP A 10 5.33 31.21 17.09
CA ASP A 10 4.43 30.49 17.99
C ASP A 10 3.83 29.26 17.30
N ARG A 11 3.79 28.20 18.10
CA ARG A 11 3.64 26.79 17.75
C ARG A 11 2.31 26.42 18.36
N GLU A 12 1.26 26.35 17.56
CA GLU A 12 -0.02 25.90 18.09
C GLU A 12 -0.03 24.36 18.15
N LYS A 13 -0.07 23.90 19.39
CA LYS A 13 -0.21 22.53 19.85
C LYS A 13 -1.70 22.32 20.05
N THR A 14 -2.36 21.56 19.16
CA THR A 14 -3.72 21.07 19.44
C THR A 14 -3.60 19.62 19.85
N GLU A 15 -3.78 19.45 21.15
CA GLU A 15 -4.01 18.20 21.84
C GLU A 15 -5.47 17.83 21.62
N GLU A 16 -5.74 16.69 20.99
CA GLU A 16 -7.01 16.00 21.19
C GLU A 16 -6.70 14.56 21.58
N GLU A 17 -6.83 14.33 22.88
CA GLU A 17 -6.91 13.03 23.51
C GLU A 17 -8.21 12.37 23.04
N THR A 18 -8.11 11.16 22.48
CA THR A 18 -9.18 10.17 22.59
C THR A 18 -8.55 8.86 23.01
N GLU A 19 -8.74 8.57 24.29
CA GLU A 19 -8.59 7.25 24.87
C GLU A 19 -9.68 6.34 24.28
N ASP A 20 -9.30 5.22 23.67
CA ASP A 20 -10.13 4.02 23.67
C ASP A 20 -9.22 2.80 23.81
N GLY A 21 -9.24 2.25 25.02
CA GLY A 21 -8.54 1.03 25.37
C GLY A 21 -9.26 -0.19 24.78
N GLY A 22 -8.50 -1.04 24.10
CA GLY A 22 -8.98 -2.31 23.58
C GLY A 22 -7.89 -3.37 23.68
N GLU A 23 -7.84 -3.99 24.85
CA GLU A 23 -6.94 -5.04 25.28
C GLU A 23 -6.96 -6.31 24.38
N SER A 24 -5.82 -7.03 24.38
CA SER A 24 -5.70 -8.48 24.11
C SER A 24 -5.88 -9.00 22.67
N LYS A 25 -4.77 -9.44 22.06
CA LYS A 25 -4.39 -10.87 22.08
C LYS A 25 -3.04 -11.11 21.43
N LYS A 26 -2.09 -11.52 22.28
CA LYS A 26 -0.93 -12.34 21.93
C LYS A 26 -1.45 -13.63 21.28
N GLN A 27 -1.41 -13.72 19.96
CA GLN A 27 -1.50 -14.99 19.26
C GLN A 27 -0.12 -15.35 18.69
N LYS A 28 0.53 -16.20 19.48
CA LYS A 28 1.52 -17.16 19.02
C LYS A 28 0.82 -18.03 17.97
N VAL A 29 1.19 -17.89 16.70
CA VAL A 29 0.89 -18.89 15.68
C VAL A 29 2.24 -19.35 15.15
N GLY A 30 2.72 -20.44 15.73
CA GLY A 30 3.47 -21.41 14.96
C GLY A 30 2.46 -22.37 14.36
N GLU A 31 2.53 -22.56 13.05
CA GLU A 31 2.12 -23.74 12.26
C GLU A 31 2.36 -23.31 10.79
N GLU A 32 3.43 -23.81 10.17
CA GLU A 32 3.35 -24.98 9.29
C GLU A 32 2.39 -24.74 8.12
N GLU A 33 2.84 -24.00 7.10
CA GLU A 33 2.20 -24.02 5.79
C GLU A 33 3.20 -24.33 4.69
N LYS A 34 2.94 -25.47 4.06
CA LYS A 34 3.60 -26.12 2.93
C LYS A 34 4.50 -25.20 2.10
N SER A 35 5.79 -25.49 2.15
CA SER A 35 6.74 -25.16 1.10
C SER A 35 6.30 -25.80 -0.22
N ASN A 36 5.44 -25.11 -0.98
CA ASN A 36 5.60 -25.16 -2.42
C ASN A 36 7.03 -24.66 -2.66
N GLY A 37 7.90 -25.50 -3.24
CA GLY A 37 9.34 -25.24 -3.39
C GLY A 37 9.65 -24.10 -4.36
N SER A 38 9.08 -22.92 -4.14
CA SER A 38 9.39 -21.69 -4.85
C SER A 38 10.60 -21.03 -4.20
N ASP A 39 11.56 -20.65 -5.03
CA ASP A 39 12.74 -19.93 -4.60
C ASP A 39 12.37 -18.68 -3.77
N PRO A 40 13.12 -18.36 -2.70
CA PRO A 40 12.88 -17.17 -1.90
C PRO A 40 12.88 -15.90 -2.76
N VAL A 41 11.81 -15.12 -2.64
CA VAL A 41 11.66 -13.87 -3.37
C VAL A 41 12.32 -12.73 -2.60
N LYS A 42 13.32 -12.12 -3.19
CA LYS A 42 14.01 -10.96 -2.63
C LYS A 42 13.32 -9.67 -3.07
N LEU A 43 12.90 -8.83 -2.14
CA LEU A 43 12.41 -7.47 -2.39
C LEU A 43 13.29 -6.48 -1.64
N GLY A 44 14.22 -5.84 -2.35
CA GLY A 44 15.27 -5.02 -1.78
C GLY A 44 16.05 -5.81 -0.70
N PRO A 45 16.10 -5.32 0.55
CA PRO A 45 16.78 -5.98 1.66
C PRO A 45 15.96 -7.08 2.36
N LYS A 46 14.71 -7.32 1.97
CA LYS A 46 13.83 -8.38 2.53
C LYS A 46 13.81 -9.60 1.63
N GLU A 47 13.71 -10.78 2.23
CA GLU A 47 13.49 -12.03 1.50
C GLU A 47 12.23 -12.70 2.05
N PHE A 48 11.38 -13.19 1.15
CA PHE A 48 10.11 -13.82 1.47
C PHE A 48 10.08 -15.25 0.92
N VAL A 49 9.80 -16.21 1.80
CA VAL A 49 9.69 -17.62 1.43
C VAL A 49 8.29 -17.97 0.94
N THR A 50 7.26 -17.28 1.45
CA THR A 50 5.86 -17.55 1.11
C THR A 50 5.12 -16.26 0.74
N SER A 51 4.12 -16.39 -0.15
CA SER A 51 3.24 -15.28 -0.53
C SER A 51 2.48 -14.72 0.66
N VAL A 52 2.07 -15.58 1.60
CA VAL A 52 1.37 -15.18 2.84
C VAL A 52 2.26 -14.32 3.73
N ALA A 53 3.52 -14.68 3.93
CA ALA A 53 4.45 -13.88 4.73
C ALA A 53 4.71 -12.51 4.09
N MET A 54 4.80 -12.46 2.76
CA MET A 54 4.93 -11.22 2.00
C MET A 54 3.68 -10.34 2.12
N PHE A 55 2.50 -10.94 1.99
CA PHE A 55 1.22 -10.24 2.12
C PHE A 55 1.01 -9.66 3.52
N ASP A 56 1.26 -10.46 4.56
CA ASP A 56 1.14 -10.04 5.95
C ASP A 56 2.11 -8.90 6.29
N TYR A 57 3.33 -8.96 5.76
CA TYR A 57 4.30 -7.87 5.90
C TYR A 57 3.78 -6.54 5.36
N PHE A 58 3.31 -6.51 4.11
CA PHE A 58 2.79 -5.28 3.50
C PHE A 58 1.49 -4.81 4.15
N THR A 59 0.64 -5.74 4.58
CA THR A 59 -0.58 -5.44 5.33
C THR A 59 -0.24 -4.73 6.64
N LYS A 60 0.63 -5.31 7.46
CA LYS A 60 1.11 -4.71 8.71
C LYS A 60 1.77 -3.37 8.45
N PHE A 61 2.70 -3.30 7.51
CA PHE A 61 3.40 -2.07 7.17
C PHE A 61 2.42 -0.94 6.84
N MET A 62 1.43 -1.21 5.98
CA MET A 62 0.41 -0.24 5.62
C MET A 62 -0.46 0.20 6.81
N HIS A 63 -0.76 -0.71 7.74
CA HIS A 63 -1.60 -0.39 8.90
C HIS A 63 -0.86 0.30 10.05
N PHE A 64 0.44 0.06 10.21
CA PHE A 64 1.25 0.61 11.30
C PHE A 64 2.02 1.88 10.92
N TRP A 65 2.37 2.07 9.64
CA TRP A 65 3.03 3.30 9.21
C TRP A 65 2.09 4.49 9.47
N PRO A 66 2.57 5.72 9.71
CA PRO A 66 1.72 6.90 9.71
C PRO A 66 1.27 7.28 8.29
N THR A 67 0.15 8.00 8.14
CA THR A 67 -0.29 8.48 6.83
C THR A 67 0.44 9.76 6.43
N ASP A 68 0.53 10.03 5.11
CA ASP A 68 1.05 11.26 4.52
C ASP A 68 2.54 11.53 4.87
N LEU A 69 3.26 10.48 5.26
CA LEU A 69 4.68 10.51 5.55
C LEU A 69 5.45 9.63 4.57
N ASP A 70 6.60 10.16 4.15
CA ASP A 70 7.54 9.44 3.30
C ASP A 70 8.05 8.19 4.01
N VAL A 71 8.07 7.08 3.29
CA VAL A 71 8.64 5.84 3.79
C VAL A 71 10.15 5.99 3.98
N ASN A 72 10.70 5.22 4.91
CA ASN A 72 12.16 5.20 5.10
C ASN A 72 12.86 4.62 3.85
N LYS A 73 14.18 4.80 3.76
CA LYS A 73 14.99 4.29 2.64
C LYS A 73 14.94 2.76 2.49
N TYR A 74 14.77 2.03 3.59
CA TYR A 74 14.69 0.57 3.59
C TYR A 74 13.41 0.12 2.87
N GLU A 75 12.25 0.54 3.36
CA GLU A 75 10.94 0.23 2.78
C GLU A 75 10.79 0.80 1.37
N HIS A 76 11.41 1.96 1.08
CA HIS A 76 11.46 2.49 -0.27
C HIS A 76 12.03 1.47 -1.26
N THR A 77 13.17 0.85 -0.93
CA THR A 77 13.77 -0.18 -1.80
C THR A 77 12.90 -1.45 -1.89
N VAL A 78 12.22 -1.83 -0.81
CA VAL A 78 11.30 -2.98 -0.78
C VAL A 78 10.09 -2.73 -1.71
N LEU A 79 9.43 -1.57 -1.59
CA LEU A 79 8.28 -1.20 -2.41
C LEU A 79 8.63 -1.01 -3.88
N LEU A 80 9.81 -0.43 -4.15
CA LEU A 80 10.32 -0.27 -5.51
C LEU A 80 10.52 -1.63 -6.19
N ASP A 81 11.13 -2.59 -5.50
CA ASP A 81 11.28 -3.96 -6.02
C ASP A 81 9.93 -4.67 -6.16
N LEU A 82 8.99 -4.43 -5.24
CA LEU A 82 7.64 -4.98 -5.32
C LEU A 82 6.93 -4.54 -6.60
N ILE A 83 7.01 -3.26 -6.97
CA ILE A 83 6.43 -2.76 -8.22
C ILE A 83 7.17 -3.34 -9.43
N LYS A 84 8.50 -3.33 -9.42
CA LYS A 84 9.32 -3.83 -10.53
C LYS A 84 9.03 -5.29 -10.87
N LYS A 85 8.82 -6.13 -9.85
CA LYS A 85 8.62 -7.57 -10.03
C LYS A 85 7.15 -7.97 -10.12
N GLY A 86 6.26 -7.23 -9.46
CA GLY A 86 4.85 -7.61 -9.32
C GLY A 86 3.86 -6.79 -10.13
N HIS A 87 4.23 -5.59 -10.59
CA HIS A 87 3.36 -4.85 -11.48
C HIS A 87 3.49 -5.40 -12.91
N SER A 88 2.38 -5.54 -13.64
CA SER A 88 2.42 -5.99 -15.05
C SER A 88 3.14 -5.00 -15.95
N GLU A 89 3.02 -3.71 -15.61
CA GLU A 89 3.64 -2.60 -16.34
C GLU A 89 4.45 -1.75 -15.34
N PRO A 90 5.64 -2.23 -14.91
CA PRO A 90 6.44 -1.51 -13.92
C PRO A 90 6.98 -0.20 -14.48
N ASP A 91 7.33 -0.18 -15.77
CA ASP A 91 7.87 0.99 -16.46
C ASP A 91 6.84 2.12 -16.55
N ALA A 92 5.59 1.81 -16.88
CA ALA A 92 4.51 2.80 -16.89
C ALA A 92 4.23 3.38 -15.49
N LYS A 93 4.42 2.56 -14.45
CA LYS A 93 4.14 2.97 -13.07
C LYS A 93 5.26 3.82 -12.48
N ILE A 94 6.51 3.42 -12.68
CA ILE A 94 7.72 4.15 -12.29
C ILE A 94 7.88 5.41 -13.14
N GLY A 95 7.62 5.30 -14.45
CA GLY A 95 7.73 6.39 -15.42
C GLY A 95 9.10 7.05 -15.39
N GLY A 96 9.10 8.38 -15.22
CA GLY A 96 10.31 9.19 -15.13
C GLY A 96 11.12 9.03 -13.83
N GLY A 97 10.59 8.32 -12.83
CA GLY A 97 11.27 8.13 -11.55
C GLY A 97 10.32 8.26 -10.37
N ILE A 98 10.65 7.54 -9.29
CA ILE A 98 9.94 7.61 -8.01
C ILE A 98 10.79 8.46 -7.07
N LYS A 99 10.19 9.54 -6.57
CA LYS A 99 10.76 10.45 -5.58
C LYS A 99 10.62 9.89 -4.17
N ALA A 100 9.44 9.36 -3.84
CA ALA A 100 9.13 8.77 -2.54
C ALA A 100 7.95 7.80 -2.64
N PHE A 101 7.78 6.97 -1.61
CA PHE A 101 6.50 6.29 -1.37
C PHE A 101 5.86 6.83 -0.11
N GLN A 102 4.54 6.81 -0.07
CA GLN A 102 3.76 7.25 1.07
C GLN A 102 2.60 6.30 1.31
N VAL A 103 2.19 6.15 2.56
CA VAL A 103 0.91 5.51 2.89
C VAL A 103 -0.12 6.61 3.02
N ARG A 104 -1.22 6.56 2.27
CA ARG A 104 -2.33 7.52 2.42
C ARG A 104 -3.66 6.78 2.55
N THR A 105 -4.64 7.46 3.11
CA THR A 105 -6.01 6.95 3.16
C THR A 105 -6.73 7.34 1.87
N HIS A 106 -7.21 6.35 1.12
CA HIS A 106 -7.93 6.61 -0.12
C HIS A 106 -9.25 7.34 0.17
N PRO A 107 -9.49 8.54 -0.39
CA PRO A 107 -10.63 9.39 -0.01
C PRO A 107 -11.98 8.73 -0.29
N MET A 108 -12.06 7.87 -1.32
CA MET A 108 -13.29 7.19 -1.70
C MET A 108 -13.57 5.90 -0.91
N TRP A 109 -12.54 5.15 -0.52
CA TRP A 109 -12.71 3.81 0.07
C TRP A 109 -12.40 3.79 1.56
N LYS A 110 -11.87 4.89 2.11
CA LYS A 110 -11.39 5.03 3.50
C LYS A 110 -10.41 3.93 3.92
N SER A 111 -9.83 3.22 2.96
CA SER A 111 -8.80 2.21 3.17
C SER A 111 -7.43 2.85 3.02
N ARG A 112 -6.45 2.33 3.76
CA ARG A 112 -5.06 2.72 3.60
C ARG A 112 -4.50 2.06 2.34
N CYS A 113 -3.72 2.78 1.56
CA CYS A 113 -3.06 2.29 0.35
C CYS A 113 -1.65 2.88 0.20
N PHE A 114 -0.80 2.21 -0.56
CA PHE A 114 0.51 2.75 -0.94
C PHE A 114 0.37 3.64 -2.17
N PHE A 115 0.94 4.83 -2.05
CA PHE A 115 1.07 5.81 -3.10
C PHE A 115 2.55 5.94 -3.45
N LEU A 116 2.86 5.95 -4.74
CA LEU A 116 4.15 6.39 -5.26
C LEU A 116 4.04 7.86 -5.62
N VAL A 117 5.02 8.65 -5.20
CA VAL A 117 5.17 10.05 -5.56
C VAL A 117 6.29 10.12 -6.59
N ARG A 118 5.98 10.63 -7.78
CA ARG A 118 6.92 10.80 -8.88
C ARG A 118 7.74 12.07 -8.70
N GLU A 119 8.77 12.25 -9.54
CA GLU A 119 9.61 13.46 -9.50
C GLU A 119 8.85 14.76 -9.83
N ASP A 120 7.74 14.67 -10.56
CA ASP A 120 6.85 15.80 -10.88
C ASP A 120 5.80 16.08 -9.78
N ASP A 121 5.98 15.51 -8.59
CA ASP A 121 5.04 15.57 -7.46
C ASP A 121 3.65 14.95 -7.74
N SER A 122 3.46 14.29 -8.90
CA SER A 122 2.27 13.49 -9.15
C SER A 122 2.29 12.23 -8.29
N ALA A 123 1.13 11.84 -7.76
CA ALA A 123 0.99 10.64 -6.93
C ALA A 123 0.09 9.61 -7.60
N ASP A 124 0.44 8.34 -7.48
CA ASP A 124 -0.28 7.23 -8.09
C ASP A 124 -0.40 6.07 -7.08
N ASP A 125 -1.58 5.49 -6.92
CA ASP A 125 -1.79 4.38 -5.99
C ASP A 125 -1.47 3.04 -6.66
N PHE A 126 -0.98 2.07 -5.89
CA PHE A 126 -0.83 0.72 -6.39
C PHE A 126 -1.28 -0.31 -5.37
N SER A 127 -1.81 -1.42 -5.89
CA SER A 127 -2.27 -2.53 -5.07
C SER A 127 -1.13 -3.51 -4.81
N TYR A 128 -0.54 -3.49 -3.61
CA TYR A 128 0.47 -4.47 -3.23
C TYR A 128 -0.06 -5.91 -3.35
N ARG A 129 -1.35 -6.16 -3.11
CA ARG A 129 -1.97 -7.48 -3.25
C ARG A 129 -1.86 -8.03 -4.67
N LYS A 130 -2.02 -7.17 -5.70
CA LYS A 130 -1.83 -7.56 -7.11
C LYS A 130 -0.35 -7.85 -7.39
N CYS A 131 0.55 -7.02 -6.87
CA CYS A 131 1.99 -7.25 -7.02
C CYS A 131 2.43 -8.57 -6.37
N VAL A 132 1.92 -8.85 -5.16
CA VAL A 132 2.22 -10.09 -4.44
C VAL A 132 1.71 -11.29 -5.23
N ASP A 133 0.45 -11.29 -5.68
CA ASP A 133 -0.14 -12.39 -6.45
C ASP A 133 0.60 -12.67 -7.76
N HIS A 134 1.13 -11.62 -8.42
CA HIS A 134 1.97 -11.76 -9.61
C HIS A 134 3.33 -12.41 -9.32
N ILE A 135 3.95 -12.08 -8.19
CA ILE A 135 5.30 -12.58 -7.85
C ILE A 135 5.23 -13.98 -7.24
N LEU A 136 4.37 -14.15 -6.24
CA LEU A 136 4.08 -15.42 -5.60
C LEU A 136 2.56 -15.58 -5.52
N PRO A 137 1.97 -16.50 -6.31
CA PRO A 137 0.53 -16.65 -6.35
C PRO A 137 -0.04 -16.86 -4.95
N LEU A 138 -1.04 -16.05 -4.59
CA LEU A 138 -1.69 -16.15 -3.30
C LEU A 138 -2.60 -17.39 -3.28
N PRO A 139 -2.80 -18.03 -2.12
CA PRO A 139 -3.80 -19.06 -1.99
C PRO A 139 -5.18 -18.49 -2.32
N GLU A 140 -6.07 -19.32 -2.86
CA GLU A 140 -7.39 -18.90 -3.35
C GLU A 140 -8.24 -18.18 -2.29
N SER A 141 -8.06 -18.56 -1.02
CA SER A 141 -8.68 -17.93 0.14
C SER A 141 -8.27 -16.45 0.35
N MET A 142 -7.11 -16.03 -0.15
CA MET A 142 -6.58 -14.68 -0.05
C MET A 142 -6.58 -13.92 -1.38
N LYS A 143 -7.12 -14.50 -2.47
CA LYS A 143 -7.36 -13.76 -3.71
C LYS A 143 -8.54 -12.82 -3.53
N THR A 144 -8.50 -11.63 -4.16
CA THR A 144 -9.71 -10.80 -4.19
C THR A 144 -10.74 -11.51 -5.06
N PRO A 145 -11.98 -11.71 -4.60
CA PRO A 145 -13.04 -12.19 -5.47
C PRO A 145 -13.28 -11.13 -6.55
N GLY A 146 -12.78 -11.37 -7.77
CA GLY A 146 -13.11 -10.51 -8.93
C GLY A 146 -12.01 -10.12 -9.92
N HIS A 147 -10.80 -10.70 -9.92
CA HIS A 147 -9.77 -10.34 -10.92
C HIS A 147 -9.25 -11.51 -11.77
N ASN A 148 -9.99 -12.61 -11.87
CA ASN A 148 -9.78 -13.56 -12.96
C ASN A 148 -10.56 -13.05 -14.18
N GLY A 149 -9.91 -12.27 -15.04
CA GLY A 149 -10.62 -11.66 -16.16
C GLY A 149 -9.71 -10.99 -17.18
N ASN A 150 -9.05 -11.81 -17.99
CA ASN A 150 -8.79 -11.49 -19.39
C ASN A 150 -10.05 -10.81 -19.96
N GLY A 151 -9.92 -9.61 -20.55
CA GLY A 151 -11.04 -8.73 -20.87
C GLY A 151 -12.15 -9.36 -21.71
N HIS A 152 -13.34 -8.74 -21.69
CA HIS A 152 -14.24 -8.42 -22.84
C HIS A 152 -15.65 -8.05 -22.33
N GLY A 153 -16.12 -6.85 -22.72
CA GLY A 153 -17.54 -6.48 -22.81
C GLY A 153 -18.18 -5.95 -21.50
N GLY A 154 -18.74 -4.74 -21.41
CA GLY A 154 -19.24 -3.86 -22.45
C GLY A 154 -20.65 -3.42 -22.10
N GLY A 155 -20.84 -2.10 -21.94
CA GLY A 155 -22.08 -1.41 -22.34
C GLY A 155 -23.31 -1.59 -21.44
N GLY A 156 -23.72 -0.49 -20.82
CA GLY A 156 -25.00 -0.39 -20.09
C GLY A 156 -26.26 -0.57 -20.94
N ARG A 157 -27.40 -0.63 -20.24
CA ARG A 157 -28.83 -0.52 -20.65
C ARG A 157 -29.62 -1.28 -19.57
N ARG A 158 -30.71 -0.84 -18.94
CA ARG A 158 -31.68 0.24 -19.14
C ARG A 158 -32.41 0.43 -17.80
N GLY A 159 -32.28 1.60 -17.18
CA GLY A 159 -33.27 2.08 -16.24
C GLY A 159 -34.47 2.61 -17.03
N GLY A 160 -35.65 2.04 -16.81
CA GLY A 160 -36.87 2.47 -17.49
C GLY A 160 -38.02 1.49 -17.36
N ARG A 161 -38.73 1.53 -16.24
CA ARG A 161 -40.12 1.06 -16.19
C ARG A 161 -40.92 1.87 -15.16
N PHE A 162 -41.26 3.09 -15.54
CA PHE A 162 -42.50 3.72 -15.08
C PHE A 162 -43.67 2.84 -15.55
N ARG A 163 -44.51 2.38 -14.63
CA ARG A 163 -45.83 1.83 -14.94
C ARG A 163 -46.84 2.52 -14.04
N ARG A 164 -47.65 3.34 -14.71
CA ARG A 164 -49.02 3.82 -14.46
C ARG A 164 -49.43 4.12 -13.03
#